data_AF-A0A7K8B4C5-F1
#
_entry.id   AF-A0A7K8B4C5-F1
#
_cell.length_a   1.000
_cell.length_b   1.000
_cell.length_c   1.000
_cell.angle_alpha   90.00
_cell.angle_beta   90.00
_cell.angle_gamma   90.00
#
_symmetry.space_group_name_H-M   'P 1'
#
loop_
_entity.id
_entity.type
_entity.pdbx_description
1 polymer ?
#
loop_
_entity_poly.entity_id
_entity_poly.type
_entity_poly.pdbx_seq_one_letter_code
_entity_poly.pdbx_strand_id
1 'polypeptide(L)'
;KADKAALGSKVNCSQFEANMERLDERMQELQSQISGQKQHWNKVQQQLSLVVEEKLDRLELKAFRKRLEESWNRNIEDLEKRMMGESGAGIKKQLPVPFTCLSCDRMLTMQVPGQ
;
A
#
# COMPACT_ATOMS: atom_id res chain seq x y z
N LYS A 1 -36.40 77.03 9.38
CA LYS A 1 -34.95 77.21 9.60
C LYS A 1 -34.53 76.09 10.54
N ALA A 2 -33.85 75.05 10.07
CA ALA A 2 -33.53 73.90 10.92
C ALA A 2 -32.45 74.29 11.94
N ASP A 3 -32.66 73.93 13.21
CA ASP A 3 -31.77 74.26 14.32
C ASP A 3 -30.42 73.56 14.14
N LYS A 4 -29.38 74.34 13.84
CA LYS A 4 -28.01 73.87 13.64
C LYS A 4 -27.47 73.16 14.90
N ALA A 5 -27.96 73.56 16.08
CA ALA A 5 -27.66 72.93 17.37
C ALA A 5 -28.30 71.52 17.51
N ALA A 6 -29.49 71.31 16.95
CA ALA A 6 -30.17 70.01 16.98
C ALA A 6 -29.51 68.96 16.08
N LEU A 7 -28.70 69.39 15.11
CA LEU A 7 -27.92 68.50 14.24
C LEU A 7 -26.59 68.07 14.88
N GLY A 8 -25.93 68.94 15.66
CA GLY A 8 -24.67 68.61 16.34
C GLY A 8 -24.80 67.57 17.46
N SER A 9 -26.02 67.32 17.94
CA SER A 9 -26.34 66.36 19.01
C SER A 9 -26.75 64.96 18.49
N LYS A 10 -27.02 64.82 17.19
CA LYS A 10 -27.64 63.58 16.63
C LYS A 10 -26.69 62.38 16.51
N VAL A 11 -25.38 62.62 16.47
CA VAL A 11 -24.36 61.59 16.59
C VAL A 11 -23.26 62.16 17.46
N ASN A 12 -23.04 61.55 18.61
CA ASN A 12 -21.88 61.87 19.42
C ASN A 12 -20.64 61.30 18.70
N CYS A 13 -19.96 62.14 17.91
CA CYS A 13 -18.84 61.72 17.06
C CYS A 13 -17.76 60.97 17.86
N SER A 14 -17.45 61.41 19.08
CA SER A 14 -16.46 60.74 19.93
C SER A 14 -16.91 59.34 20.35
N GLN A 15 -18.20 59.13 20.53
CA GLN A 15 -18.74 57.81 20.89
C GLN A 15 -18.80 56.88 19.67
N PHE A 16 -19.02 57.42 18.47
CA PHE A 16 -18.90 56.66 17.24
C PHE A 16 -17.45 56.25 16.99
N GLU A 17 -16.51 57.18 17.16
CA GLU A 17 -15.07 56.96 16.99
C GLU A 17 -14.54 55.91 17.99
N ALA A 18 -14.88 56.03 19.27
CA ALA A 18 -14.53 55.03 20.29
C ALA A 18 -15.13 53.64 20.00
N ASN A 19 -16.36 53.59 19.44
CA ASN A 19 -16.96 52.32 19.03
C ASN A 19 -16.26 51.71 17.81
N MET A 20 -15.80 52.55 16.88
CA MET A 20 -15.07 52.15 15.69
C MET A 20 -13.68 51.59 16.05
N GLU A 21 -12.96 52.25 16.95
CA GLU A 21 -11.67 51.76 17.48
C GLU A 21 -11.83 50.40 18.17
N ARG A 22 -12.82 50.27 19.07
CA ARG A 22 -13.11 49.00 19.75
C ARG A 22 -13.50 47.89 18.77
N LEU A 23 -14.16 48.25 17.66
CA LEU A 23 -14.51 47.28 16.62
C LEU A 23 -13.26 46.84 15.84
N ASP A 24 -12.36 47.77 15.53
CA ASP A 24 -11.09 47.47 14.86
C ASP A 24 -10.21 46.53 15.70
N GLU A 25 -10.05 46.81 17.00
CA GLU A 25 -9.33 45.94 17.93
C GLU A 25 -9.87 44.50 17.93
N ARG A 26 -11.21 44.35 17.97
CA ARG A 26 -11.86 43.03 17.91
C ARG A 26 -11.66 42.33 16.57
N MET A 27 -11.65 43.08 15.46
CA MET A 27 -11.37 42.49 14.15
C MET A 27 -9.92 42.02 14.04
N GLN A 28 -8.96 42.81 14.55
CA GLN A 28 -7.56 42.42 14.59
C GLN A 28 -7.34 41.18 15.46
N GLU A 29 -8.00 41.11 16.62
CA GLU A 29 -7.95 39.94 17.50
C GLU A 29 -8.49 38.69 16.78
N LEU A 30 -9.68 38.77 16.17
CA LEU A 30 -10.26 37.68 15.38
C LEU A 30 -9.34 37.24 14.24
N GLN A 31 -8.73 38.19 13.53
CA GLN A 31 -7.80 37.90 12.45
C GLN A 31 -6.55 37.17 12.94
N SER A 32 -6.03 37.54 14.11
CA SER A 32 -4.90 36.86 14.74
C SER A 32 -5.25 35.41 15.11
N GLN A 33 -6.45 35.17 15.66
CA GLN A 33 -6.91 33.84 16.05
C GLN A 33 -7.14 32.94 14.83
N ILE A 34 -7.78 33.45 13.78
CA ILE A 34 -7.99 32.73 12.52
C ILE A 34 -6.66 32.38 11.86
N SER A 35 -5.70 33.31 11.86
CA SER A 35 -4.36 33.08 11.29
C SER A 35 -3.59 32.01 12.08
N GLY A 36 -3.66 32.05 13.42
CA GLY A 36 -3.09 31.02 14.29
C GLY A 36 -3.72 29.64 14.04
N GLN A 37 -5.04 29.57 13.89
CA GLN A 37 -5.73 28.31 13.55
C GLN A 37 -5.32 27.77 12.19
N LYS A 38 -5.16 28.62 11.17
CA LYS A 38 -4.73 28.19 9.82
C LYS A 38 -3.37 27.49 9.85
N GLN A 39 -2.42 28.02 10.61
CA GLN A 39 -1.11 27.38 10.78
C GLN A 39 -1.22 26.03 11.50
N HIS A 40 -2.05 25.94 12.53
CA HIS A 40 -2.30 24.69 13.23
C HIS A 40 -2.92 23.62 12.32
N TRP A 41 -3.94 23.99 11.53
CA TRP A 41 -4.57 23.09 10.56
C TRP A 41 -3.59 22.60 9.51
N ASN A 42 -2.72 23.47 8.98
CA ASN A 42 -1.66 23.06 8.06
C ASN A 42 -0.70 22.03 8.69
N LYS A 43 -0.34 22.21 9.97
CA LYS A 43 0.51 21.26 10.69
C LYS A 43 -0.17 19.90 10.88
N VAL A 44 -1.45 19.90 11.25
CA VAL A 44 -2.25 18.67 11.39
C VAL A 44 -2.37 17.95 10.04
N GLN A 45 -2.61 18.69 8.95
CA GLN A 45 -2.66 18.13 7.61
C GLN A 45 -1.32 17.49 7.21
N GLN A 46 -0.18 18.14 7.43
CA GLN A 46 1.14 17.57 7.15
C GLN A 46 1.40 16.29 7.95
N GLN A 47 1.06 16.28 9.24
CA GLN A 47 1.22 15.09 10.08
C GLN A 47 0.35 13.93 9.60
N LEU A 48 -0.91 14.22 9.22
CA LEU A 48 -1.80 13.21 8.68
C LEU A 48 -1.29 12.66 7.34
N SER A 49 -0.79 13.52 6.45
CA SER A 49 -0.17 13.09 5.19
C SER A 49 1.02 12.17 5.44
N LEU A 50 1.91 12.48 6.38
CA LEU A 50 3.04 11.62 6.73
C LEU A 50 2.59 10.25 7.26
N VAL A 51 1.62 10.22 8.18
CA VAL A 51 1.11 8.95 8.73
C VAL A 51 0.39 8.13 7.66
N VAL A 52 -0.34 8.78 6.76
CA VAL A 52 -1.01 8.11 5.64
C VAL A 52 0.03 7.59 4.65
N GLU A 53 1.04 8.38 4.29
CA GLU A 53 2.15 7.93 3.44
C GLU A 53 2.93 6.77 4.08
N GLU A 54 3.27 6.83 5.37
CA GLU A 54 3.92 5.73 6.09
C GLU A 54 3.05 4.46 6.10
N LYS A 55 1.75 4.61 6.39
CA LYS A 55 0.80 3.49 6.41
C LYS A 55 0.44 2.97 5.03
N LEU A 56 0.56 3.77 3.97
CA LEU A 56 0.29 3.37 2.59
C LEU A 56 1.55 2.85 1.89
N ASP A 57 2.73 3.38 2.24
CA ASP A 57 3.98 2.98 1.62
C ASP A 57 4.34 1.56 2.05
N ARG A 58 3.81 1.06 3.19
CA ARG A 58 4.00 -0.29 3.75
C ARG A 58 5.19 -0.98 3.09
N LEU A 59 6.37 -0.41 3.27
CA LEU A 59 7.58 -0.95 2.65
C LEU A 59 7.75 -2.41 3.08
N GLU A 60 7.28 -2.72 4.29
CA GLU A 60 7.11 -4.06 4.82
C GLU A 60 6.19 -4.96 3.98
N LEU A 61 5.05 -4.46 3.47
CA LEU A 61 4.15 -5.22 2.61
C LEU A 61 4.75 -5.43 1.21
N LYS A 62 5.45 -4.43 0.66
CA LYS A 62 6.20 -4.60 -0.61
C LYS A 62 7.32 -5.63 -0.44
N ALA A 63 8.09 -5.54 0.64
CA ALA A 63 9.15 -6.48 0.98
C ALA A 63 8.59 -7.89 1.25
N PHE A 64 7.45 -7.99 1.93
CA PHE A 64 6.76 -9.25 2.20
C PHE A 64 6.23 -9.89 0.91
N ARG A 65 5.59 -9.10 0.04
CA ARG A 65 5.15 -9.56 -1.30
C ARG A 65 6.33 -10.08 -2.12
N LYS A 66 7.46 -9.36 -2.14
CA LYS A 66 8.67 -9.81 -2.84
C LYS A 66 9.17 -11.16 -2.31
N ARG A 67 9.21 -11.34 -0.98
CA ARG A 67 9.59 -12.63 -0.38
C ARG A 67 8.64 -13.77 -0.76
N LEU A 68 7.33 -13.50 -0.83
CA LEU A 68 6.34 -14.49 -1.27
C LEU A 68 6.55 -14.88 -2.74
N GLU A 69 6.75 -13.91 -3.64
CA GLU A 69 7.02 -14.17 -5.05
C GLU A 69 8.32 -14.98 -5.23
N GLU A 70 9.39 -14.62 -4.52
CA GLU A 70 10.65 -15.38 -4.54
C GLU A 70 10.51 -16.81 -3.99
N SER A 71 9.70 -17.01 -2.95
CA SER A 71 9.43 -18.34 -2.40
C SER A 71 8.57 -19.18 -3.34
N TRP A 72 7.57 -18.56 -3.97
CA TRP A 72 6.70 -19.21 -4.94
C TRP A 72 7.50 -19.71 -6.15
N ASN A 73 8.33 -18.83 -6.73
CA ASN A 73 9.16 -19.18 -7.89
C ASN A 73 10.13 -20.32 -7.56
N ARG A 74 10.79 -20.29 -6.40
CA ARG A 74 11.67 -21.38 -5.95
C ARG A 74 10.93 -22.71 -5.81
N ASN A 75 9.73 -22.70 -5.22
CA ASN A 75 8.94 -23.93 -5.07
C ASN A 75 8.50 -24.49 -6.42
N ILE A 76 8.11 -23.64 -7.37
CA ILE A 76 7.76 -24.07 -8.72
C ILE A 76 8.97 -24.67 -9.44
N GLU A 77 10.12 -24.00 -9.42
CA GLU A 77 11.35 -24.53 -10.02
C GLU A 77 11.77 -25.88 -9.43
N ASP A 78 11.66 -26.05 -8.10
CA ASP A 78 11.97 -27.31 -7.44
C ASP A 78 10.97 -28.41 -7.81
N LEU A 79 9.67 -28.08 -7.92
CA LEU A 79 8.65 -29.01 -8.39
C LEU A 79 8.90 -29.43 -9.84
N GLU A 80 9.22 -28.49 -10.72
CA GLU A 80 9.56 -28.77 -12.12
C GLU A 80 10.80 -29.68 -12.23
N LYS A 81 11.85 -29.41 -11.45
CA LYS A 81 13.05 -30.26 -11.39
C LYS A 81 12.73 -31.66 -10.89
N ARG A 82 11.87 -31.79 -9.87
CA ARG A 82 11.42 -33.10 -9.37
C ARG A 82 10.62 -33.85 -10.43
N MET A 83 9.67 -33.20 -11.09
CA MET A 83 8.89 -33.84 -12.17
C MET A 83 9.75 -34.22 -13.39
N MET A 84 10.73 -33.40 -13.76
CA MET A 84 11.68 -33.74 -14.83
C MET A 84 12.67 -34.84 -14.42
N GLY A 85 13.11 -34.86 -13.15
CA GLY A 85 13.93 -35.92 -12.59
C GLY A 85 13.18 -37.25 -12.43
N GLU A 86 11.88 -37.19 -12.12
CA GLU A 86 11.00 -38.35 -11.96
C GLU A 86 10.45 -38.88 -13.28
N SER A 87 10.50 -38.10 -14.37
CA SER A 87 10.25 -38.59 -15.73
C SER A 87 11.27 -39.67 -16.16
N GLY A 88 12.37 -39.85 -15.44
CA GLY A 88 13.29 -40.99 -15.57
C GLY A 88 12.95 -42.23 -14.71
N ALA A 89 12.02 -42.12 -13.75
CA ALA A 89 11.70 -43.18 -12.78
C ALA A 89 10.31 -43.81 -12.98
N GLY A 90 9.45 -43.20 -13.81
CA GLY A 90 8.11 -43.71 -14.13
C GLY A 90 8.03 -44.70 -15.31
N ILE A 91 9.05 -44.73 -16.18
CA ILE A 91 9.19 -45.85 -17.13
C ILE A 91 9.81 -46.98 -16.31
N LYS A 92 8.99 -47.96 -15.91
CA LYS A 92 9.48 -49.25 -15.40
C LYS A 92 10.53 -49.72 -16.42
N LYS A 93 11.83 -49.55 -16.12
CA LYS A 93 12.91 -50.04 -16.98
C LYS A 93 12.61 -51.52 -17.16
N GLN A 94 12.21 -51.92 -18.37
CA GLN A 94 11.92 -53.32 -18.63
C GLN A 94 13.23 -54.07 -18.38
N LEU A 95 13.31 -54.74 -17.24
CA LEU A 95 14.51 -55.46 -16.86
C LEU A 95 14.71 -56.57 -17.88
N PRO A 96 15.88 -56.68 -18.53
CA PRO A 96 16.14 -57.78 -19.42
C PRO A 96 16.14 -59.08 -18.61
N VAL A 97 15.13 -59.93 -18.82
CA VAL A 97 15.03 -61.22 -18.14
C VAL A 97 15.57 -62.30 -19.08
N PRO A 98 16.45 -63.19 -18.61
CA PRO A 98 16.86 -64.34 -19.39
C PRO A 98 15.68 -65.31 -19.54
N PHE A 99 15.39 -65.70 -20.77
CA PHE A 99 14.38 -66.70 -21.10
C PHE A 99 14.97 -67.75 -22.03
N THR A 100 14.43 -68.97 -21.96
CA THR A 100 14.87 -70.07 -22.82
C THR A 100 13.85 -70.26 -23.94
N CYS A 101 14.32 -70.28 -25.19
CA CYS A 101 13.47 -70.56 -26.35
C CYS A 101 13.00 -72.02 -26.32
N LEU A 102 11.70 -72.26 -26.22
CA LEU A 102 11.14 -73.62 -26.13
C LEU A 102 11.37 -74.47 -27.40
N SER A 103 11.66 -73.86 -28.54
CA SER A 103 11.85 -74.57 -29.81
C SER A 103 13.29 -75.01 -30.07
N CYS A 104 14.28 -74.37 -29.44
CA CYS A 104 15.70 -74.66 -29.70
C CYS A 104 16.58 -74.61 -28.45
N ASP A 105 15.98 -74.52 -27.26
CA ASP A 105 16.61 -74.42 -25.94
C ASP A 105 17.67 -73.33 -25.78
N ARG A 106 17.67 -72.34 -26.68
CA ARG A 106 18.63 -71.25 -26.67
C ARG A 106 18.23 -70.21 -25.63
N MET A 107 19.17 -69.82 -24.76
CA MET A 107 19.00 -68.66 -23.89
C MET A 107 18.97 -67.36 -24.69
N LEU A 108 18.00 -66.53 -24.40
CA LEU A 108 17.76 -65.25 -25.03
C LEU A 108 17.46 -64.19 -23.97
N THR A 109 17.72 -62.94 -24.29
CA THR A 109 17.48 -61.80 -23.39
C THR A 109 16.43 -60.90 -24.04
N MET A 110 15.24 -60.80 -23.43
CA MET A 110 14.14 -59.98 -23.96
C MET A 110 13.69 -58.97 -22.91
N GLN A 111 13.20 -57.84 -23.39
CA GLN A 111 12.51 -56.85 -22.57
C GLN A 111 11.02 -57.21 -22.52
N VAL A 112 10.48 -57.31 -21.30
CA VAL A 112 9.10 -57.71 -21.06
C VAL A 112 8.25 -56.48 -20.74
N PRO A 113 7.20 -56.15 -21.52
CA PRO A 113 6.32 -55.04 -21.22
C PRO A 113 5.64 -55.29 -19.86
N GLY A 114 5.85 -54.40 -18.90
CA GLY A 114 5.33 -54.55 -17.54
C GLY A 114 3.81 -54.46 -17.48
N GLN A 115 3.20 -55.36 -16.70
CA GLN A 115 1.83 -55.20 -16.17
C GLN A 115 1.71 -53.95 -15.29
#